data_AF-A0AA39H0Z3-F1
#
_entry.id   AF-A0AA39H0Z3-F1
#
_cell.length_a   1.000
_cell.length_b   1.000
_cell.length_c   1.000
_cell.angle_alpha   90.00
_cell.angle_beta   90.00
_cell.angle_gamma   90.00
#
_symmetry.space_group_name_H-M   'P 1'
#
loop_
_entity.id
_entity.type
_entity.pdbx_description
1 polymer ?
#
loop_
_entity_poly.entity_id
_entity_poly.type
_entity_poly.pdbx_seq_one_letter_code
_entity_poly.pdbx_strand_id
1 'polypeptide(L)'
;MSSSKGSRTSNAGGVVEISQYTRDRANRTRLSLESFYAQMMVLCDERDNRWKKLEQQMSDQGLSEQEKEERRRIEGAKETDYLRLKRTKLSVTDFQSLKVIGRGAFGEVRLVQKIDSGHIYAMKILRKSEMLEKEQVSSGC
;
A
#
# COMPACT_ATOMS: atom_id res chain seq x y z
N MET A 1 -25.67 24.40 -64.80
CA MET A 1 -26.53 24.90 -63.71
C MET A 1 -26.62 23.77 -62.71
N SER A 2 -26.13 23.80 -61.47
CA SER A 2 -25.61 24.88 -60.66
C SER A 2 -24.62 24.28 -59.65
N SER A 3 -23.55 25.02 -59.38
CA SER A 3 -22.53 24.74 -58.37
C SER A 3 -23.15 24.68 -56.97
N SER A 4 -22.63 23.80 -56.10
CA SER A 4 -22.66 24.07 -54.66
C SER A 4 -21.34 23.58 -54.04
N LYS A 5 -20.56 24.56 -53.61
CA LYS A 5 -19.20 24.44 -53.07
C LYS A 5 -19.27 23.79 -51.69
N GLY A 6 -18.49 22.73 -51.46
CA GLY A 6 -18.20 22.24 -50.11
C GLY A 6 -17.45 23.33 -49.34
N SER A 7 -18.13 23.97 -48.40
CA SER A 7 -17.53 24.95 -47.50
C SER A 7 -16.65 24.24 -46.48
N ARG A 8 -15.35 24.55 -46.49
CA ARG A 8 -14.50 24.40 -45.30
C ARG A 8 -15.07 25.33 -44.23
N THR A 9 -15.66 24.77 -43.19
CA THR A 9 -15.89 25.49 -41.93
C THR A 9 -14.75 25.16 -40.97
N SER A 10 -13.79 26.07 -40.88
CA SER A 10 -12.90 26.19 -39.73
C SER A 10 -13.73 26.56 -38.51
N ASN A 11 -13.84 25.66 -37.52
CA ASN A 11 -14.25 26.02 -36.17
C ASN A 11 -13.21 25.53 -35.17
N ALA A 12 -12.20 26.37 -34.96
CA ALA A 12 -11.21 26.22 -33.90
C ALA A 12 -11.83 26.73 -32.60
N GLY A 13 -12.34 25.80 -31.78
CA GLY A 13 -12.95 26.13 -30.50
C GLY A 13 -13.68 24.97 -29.83
N GLY A 14 -13.44 23.72 -30.25
CA GLY A 14 -14.01 22.56 -29.57
C GLY A 14 -13.32 22.36 -28.23
N VAL A 15 -14.01 22.66 -27.12
CA VAL A 15 -13.60 22.21 -25.80
C VAL A 15 -13.51 20.69 -25.86
N VAL A 16 -12.30 20.13 -25.74
CA VAL A 16 -12.10 18.69 -25.71
C VAL A 16 -12.70 18.17 -24.42
N GLU A 17 -13.91 17.61 -24.50
CA GLU A 17 -14.60 17.04 -23.35
C GLU A 17 -13.88 15.76 -22.91
N ILE A 18 -13.13 15.84 -21.81
CA ILE A 18 -12.39 14.70 -21.26
C ILE A 18 -13.36 13.70 -20.64
N SER A 19 -13.28 12.43 -21.07
CA SER A 19 -14.13 11.36 -20.52
C SER A 19 -13.97 11.19 -19.01
N GLN A 20 -15.04 10.76 -18.34
CA GLN A 20 -15.00 10.48 -16.90
C GLN A 20 -13.95 9.42 -16.56
N TYR A 21 -13.78 8.38 -17.38
CA TYR A 21 -12.73 7.36 -17.19
C TYR A 21 -11.33 7.98 -17.14
N THR A 22 -11.04 8.90 -18.07
CA THR A 22 -9.75 9.60 -18.14
C THR A 22 -9.56 10.50 -16.91
N ARG A 23 -10.61 11.22 -16.50
CA ARG A 23 -10.60 12.07 -15.30
C ARG A 23 -10.36 11.25 -14.03
N ASP A 24 -11.04 10.12 -13.86
CA ASP A 24 -10.87 9.24 -12.71
C ASP A 24 -9.49 8.61 -12.66
N ARG A 25 -8.95 8.21 -13.82
CA ARG A 25 -7.58 7.67 -13.90
C ARG A 25 -6.56 8.75 -13.54
N ALA A 26 -6.72 9.97 -14.04
CA ALA A 26 -5.86 11.09 -13.68
C ALA A 26 -5.93 11.39 -12.17
N ASN A 27 -7.13 11.41 -11.60
CA ASN A 27 -7.34 11.61 -10.17
C ASN A 27 -6.70 10.49 -9.33
N ARG A 28 -6.88 9.23 -9.71
CA ARG A 28 -6.25 8.07 -9.04
C ARG A 28 -4.73 8.19 -9.05
N THR A 29 -4.15 8.55 -10.19
CA THR A 29 -2.69 8.76 -10.30
C THR A 29 -2.23 9.92 -9.44
N ARG A 30 -2.93 11.06 -9.48
CA ARG A 30 -2.61 12.24 -8.64
C ARG A 30 -2.58 11.88 -7.16
N LEU A 31 -3.66 11.26 -6.67
CA LEU A 31 -3.78 10.84 -5.27
C LEU A 31 -2.71 9.82 -4.89
N SER A 32 -2.39 8.88 -5.79
CA SER A 32 -1.33 7.90 -5.55
C SER A 32 0.04 8.56 -5.39
N LEU A 33 0.35 9.58 -6.19
CA LEU A 33 1.61 10.30 -6.09
C LEU A 33 1.68 11.14 -4.80
N GLU A 34 0.63 11.89 -4.50
CA GLU A 34 0.53 12.68 -3.27
C GLU A 34 0.69 11.80 -2.02
N SER A 35 -0.05 10.67 -1.98
CA SER A 35 0.04 9.71 -0.89
C SER A 35 1.44 9.10 -0.78
N PHE A 36 2.06 8.73 -1.91
CA PHE A 36 3.41 8.16 -1.92
C PHE A 36 4.44 9.11 -1.31
N TYR A 37 4.47 10.38 -1.75
CA TYR A 37 5.42 11.35 -1.24
C TYR A 37 5.15 11.73 0.21
N ALA A 38 3.88 11.89 0.61
CA ALA A 38 3.52 12.13 2.00
C ALA A 38 4.00 10.99 2.91
N GLN A 39 3.76 9.73 2.52
CA GLN A 39 4.25 8.57 3.27
C GLN A 39 5.78 8.51 3.28
N MET A 40 6.44 8.84 2.18
CA MET A 40 7.91 8.85 2.10
C MET A 40 8.51 9.85 3.09
N MET A 41 7.93 11.05 3.20
CA MET A 41 8.38 12.06 4.16
C MET A 41 8.25 11.58 5.61
N VAL A 42 7.11 10.97 5.96
CA VAL A 42 6.90 10.38 7.30
C VAL A 42 7.96 9.33 7.62
N LEU A 43 8.29 8.45 6.67
CA LEU A 43 9.29 7.41 6.89
C LEU A 43 10.69 7.96 7.11
N CYS A 44 11.07 9.02 6.38
CA CYS A 44 12.35 9.69 6.57
C CYS A 44 12.42 10.30 7.98
N ASP A 45 11.37 11.02 8.40
CA ASP A 45 11.33 11.62 9.74
C ASP A 45 11.38 10.56 10.85
N GLU A 46 10.61 9.49 10.72
CA GLU A 46 10.63 8.37 11.66
C GLU A 46 12.02 7.73 11.77
N ARG A 47 12.74 7.56 10.65
CA ARG A 47 14.10 7.02 10.62
C ARG A 47 15.08 7.96 11.32
N ASP A 48 14.99 9.27 11.05
CA ASP A 48 15.85 10.27 11.66
C ASP A 48 15.59 10.37 13.18
N ASN A 49 14.33 10.22 13.61
CA ASN A 49 13.96 10.18 15.02
C ASN A 49 14.52 8.93 15.72
N ARG A 50 14.45 7.75 15.08
CA ARG A 50 15.10 6.52 15.59
C ARG A 50 16.61 6.71 15.75
N TRP A 51 17.25 7.32 14.76
CA TRP A 51 18.68 7.62 14.80
C TRP A 51 19.07 8.55 15.94
N LYS A 52 18.37 9.69 16.08
CA LYS A 52 18.60 10.64 17.18
C LYS A 52 18.44 9.98 18.55
N LYS A 53 17.41 9.14 18.70
CA LYS A 53 17.16 8.40 19.94
C LYS A 53 18.29 7.41 20.24
N LEU A 54 18.79 6.70 19.24
CA LEU A 54 19.93 5.79 19.41
C LEU A 54 21.17 6.55 19.88
N GLU A 55 21.52 7.66 19.22
CA GLU A 55 22.70 8.45 19.57
C GLU A 55 22.59 9.05 20.97
N GLN A 56 21.42 9.57 21.34
CA GLN A 56 21.16 10.04 22.70
C GLN A 56 21.32 8.92 23.72
N GLN A 57 20.74 7.73 23.48
CA GLN A 57 20.88 6.59 24.38
C GLN A 57 22.34 6.13 24.54
N MET A 58 23.13 6.17 23.47
CA MET A 58 24.56 5.84 23.53
C MET A 58 25.37 6.89 24.29
N SER A 59 25.02 8.17 24.15
CA SER A 59 25.61 9.28 24.89
C SER A 59 25.29 9.19 26.39
N ASP A 60 24.02 8.99 26.74
CA ASP A 60 23.56 8.88 28.13
C ASP A 60 24.20 7.69 28.87
N GLN A 61 24.49 6.60 28.15
CA GLN A 61 25.19 5.42 28.68
C GLN A 61 26.71 5.58 28.75
N GLY A 62 27.28 6.65 28.18
CA GLY A 62 28.73 6.89 28.19
C GLY A 62 29.54 5.78 27.52
N LEU A 63 28.98 5.13 26.50
CA LEU A 63 29.60 3.98 25.83
C LEU A 63 30.93 4.36 25.15
N SER A 64 31.83 3.39 25.02
CA SER A 64 33.05 3.57 24.23
C SER A 64 32.74 3.69 22.73
N GLU A 65 33.64 4.30 21.96
CA GLU A 65 33.44 4.44 20.50
C GLU A 65 33.28 3.09 19.78
N GLN A 66 33.95 2.03 20.27
CA GLN A 66 33.79 0.68 19.70
C GLN A 66 32.37 0.13 19.93
N GLU A 67 31.82 0.31 21.12
CA GLU A 67 30.45 -0.14 21.45
C GLU A 67 29.41 0.69 20.69
N LYS A 68 29.64 2.00 20.53
CA LYS A 68 28.76 2.86 19.73
C LYS A 68 28.73 2.41 18.27
N GLU A 69 29.88 2.09 17.69
CA GLU A 69 29.96 1.63 16.31
C GLU A 69 29.22 0.29 16.11
N GLU A 70 29.39 -0.66 17.04
CA GLU A 70 28.65 -1.92 16.98
C GLU A 70 27.14 -1.70 17.08
N ARG A 71 26.68 -0.82 17.97
CA ARG A 71 25.26 -0.46 18.10
C ARG A 71 24.71 0.18 16.82
N ARG A 72 25.45 1.12 16.21
CA ARG A 72 25.08 1.73 14.91
C ARG A 72 24.99 0.68 13.80
N ARG A 73 25.94 -0.26 13.76
CA ARG A 73 25.94 -1.36 12.78
C ARG A 73 24.69 -2.24 12.93
N ILE A 74 24.35 -2.64 14.15
CA ILE A 74 23.18 -3.47 14.43
C ILE A 74 21.89 -2.73 14.03
N GLU A 75 21.74 -1.46 14.40
CA GLU A 75 20.56 -0.68 14.02
C GLU A 75 20.48 -0.43 12.51
N GLY A 76 21.61 -0.19 11.84
CA GLY A 76 21.67 -0.09 10.38
C GLY A 76 21.21 -1.38 9.68
N ALA A 77 21.58 -2.54 10.22
CA ALA A 77 21.12 -3.84 9.72
C ALA A 77 19.60 -4.00 9.91
N LYS A 78 19.06 -3.65 11.10
CA LYS A 78 17.62 -3.68 11.36
C LYS A 78 16.83 -2.77 10.42
N GLU A 79 17.31 -1.56 10.15
CA GLU A 79 16.64 -0.64 9.23
C GLU A 79 16.66 -1.18 7.79
N THR A 80 17.76 -1.83 7.39
CA THR A 80 17.86 -2.50 6.09
C THR A 80 16.84 -3.64 5.96
N ASP A 81 16.68 -4.45 7.01
CA ASP A 81 15.70 -5.54 7.05
C ASP A 81 14.26 -5.01 7.04
N TYR A 82 13.99 -3.94 7.78
CA TYR A 82 12.69 -3.26 7.77
C TYR A 82 12.31 -2.77 6.36
N LEU A 83 13.24 -2.10 5.65
CA LEU A 83 13.01 -1.63 4.28
C LEU A 83 12.85 -2.78 3.29
N ARG A 84 13.50 -3.91 3.52
CA ARG A 84 13.32 -5.14 2.73
C ARG A 84 11.93 -5.71 2.93
N LEU A 85 11.50 -5.87 4.19
CA LEU A 85 10.17 -6.37 4.53
C LEU A 85 9.07 -5.48 3.95
N LYS A 86 9.24 -4.15 3.98
CA LYS A 86 8.28 -3.21 3.39
C LYS A 86 8.14 -3.35 1.88
N ARG A 87 9.19 -3.79 1.19
CA ARG A 87 9.15 -4.07 -0.26
C ARG A 87 8.52 -5.43 -0.57
N THR A 88 8.52 -6.36 0.37
CA THR A 88 7.89 -7.68 0.20
C THR A 88 6.38 -7.52 0.09
N LYS A 89 5.82 -7.89 -1.06
CA LYS A 89 4.38 -7.98 -1.27
C LYS A 89 3.95 -9.42 -1.09
N LEU A 90 3.21 -9.70 -0.02
CA LEU A 90 2.59 -11.00 0.18
C LEU A 90 1.29 -11.10 -0.61
N SER A 91 1.09 -12.25 -1.20
CA SER A 91 -0.05 -12.63 -2.01
C SER A 91 -0.64 -13.94 -1.49
N VAL A 92 -1.86 -14.25 -1.91
CA VAL A 92 -2.52 -15.52 -1.51
C VAL A 92 -1.73 -16.74 -2.00
N THR A 93 -0.99 -16.61 -3.10
CA THR A 93 -0.17 -17.70 -3.66
C THR A 93 1.06 -18.04 -2.83
N ASP A 94 1.45 -17.18 -1.89
CA ASP A 94 2.57 -17.46 -0.96
C ASP A 94 2.16 -18.41 0.18
N PHE A 95 0.88 -18.80 0.22
CA PHE A 95 0.31 -19.63 1.27
C PHE A 95 -0.38 -20.86 0.69
N GLN A 96 -0.07 -22.02 1.27
CA GLN A 96 -0.78 -23.27 1.01
C GLN A 96 -1.96 -23.40 1.97
N SER A 97 -3.17 -23.56 1.42
CA SER A 97 -4.39 -23.82 2.20
C SER A 97 -4.38 -25.26 2.73
N LEU A 98 -4.45 -25.44 4.04
CA LEU A 98 -4.48 -26.76 4.68
C LEU A 98 -5.90 -27.20 5.02
N LYS A 99 -6.59 -26.44 5.89
CA LYS A 99 -7.90 -26.83 6.42
C LYS A 99 -8.77 -25.61 6.71
N VAL A 100 -10.07 -25.71 6.45
CA VAL A 100 -11.04 -24.71 6.92
C VAL A 100 -11.27 -24.91 8.42
N ILE A 101 -11.05 -23.85 9.21
CA ILE A 101 -11.19 -23.88 10.67
C ILE A 101 -12.42 -23.13 11.19
N GLY A 102 -13.05 -22.30 10.36
CA GLY A 102 -14.29 -21.63 10.75
C GLY A 102 -15.02 -20.99 9.57
N ARG A 103 -16.35 -20.90 9.67
CA ARG A 103 -17.22 -20.23 8.70
C ARG A 103 -18.15 -19.29 9.46
N GLY A 104 -18.33 -18.07 8.97
CA GLY A 104 -19.23 -17.08 9.56
C GLY A 104 -19.89 -16.20 8.50
N ALA A 105 -20.71 -15.25 8.95
CA ALA A 105 -21.49 -14.37 8.06
C ALA A 105 -20.64 -13.52 7.09
N PHE A 106 -19.40 -13.23 7.49
CA PHE A 106 -18.46 -12.37 6.77
C PHE A 106 -17.38 -13.14 5.98
N GLY A 107 -17.52 -14.48 5.88
CA GLY A 107 -16.60 -15.35 5.16
C GLY A 107 -16.00 -16.45 6.02
N GLU A 108 -14.89 -17.03 5.57
CA GLU A 108 -14.29 -18.22 6.18
C GLU A 108 -12.86 -18.00 6.68
N VAL A 109 -12.44 -18.84 7.64
CA VAL A 109 -11.09 -18.87 8.19
C VAL A 109 -10.45 -20.19 7.79
N ARG A 110 -9.26 -20.14 7.21
CA ARG A 110 -8.47 -21.31 6.83
C ARG A 110 -7.15 -21.34 7.60
N LEU A 111 -6.77 -22.51 8.09
CA LEU A 111 -5.40 -22.82 8.46
C LEU A 111 -4.57 -22.90 7.18
N VAL A 112 -3.50 -22.12 7.13
CA VAL A 112 -2.59 -22.06 5.98
C VAL A 112 -1.15 -22.18 6.41
N GLN A 113 -0.30 -22.64 5.51
CA GLN A 113 1.14 -22.70 5.69
C GLN A 113 1.82 -21.76 4.71
N LYS A 114 2.69 -20.88 5.19
CA LYS A 114 3.51 -20.05 4.29
C LYS A 114 4.56 -20.93 3.62
N ILE A 115 4.63 -20.90 2.29
CA ILE A 115 5.40 -21.88 1.51
C ILE A 115 6.90 -21.77 1.78
N ASP A 116 7.42 -20.55 1.93
CA ASP A 116 8.86 -20.31 2.05
C ASP A 116 9.45 -20.73 3.41
N SER A 117 8.67 -20.59 4.48
CA SER A 117 9.14 -20.74 5.86
C SER A 117 8.47 -21.88 6.61
N GLY A 118 7.41 -22.47 6.04
CA GLY A 118 6.65 -23.54 6.67
C GLY A 118 5.81 -23.12 7.88
N HIS A 119 5.78 -21.83 8.22
CA HIS A 119 5.00 -21.35 9.37
C HIS A 119 3.50 -21.45 9.12
N ILE A 120 2.78 -21.87 10.16
CA ILE A 120 1.33 -22.05 10.15
C ILE A 120 0.63 -20.78 10.62
N TYR A 121 -0.38 -20.33 9.87
CA TYR A 121 -1.17 -19.14 10.14
C TYR A 121 -2.67 -19.43 9.96
N ALA A 122 -3.52 -18.55 10.49
CA ALA A 122 -4.95 -18.52 10.19
C ALA A 122 -5.25 -17.38 9.20
N MET A 123 -5.68 -17.71 7.98
CA MET A 123 -6.07 -16.74 6.97
C MET A 123 -7.59 -16.52 6.99
N LYS A 124 -8.00 -15.28 7.26
CA LYS A 124 -9.40 -14.83 7.14
C LYS A 124 -9.67 -14.42 5.69
N ILE A 125 -10.60 -15.11 5.05
CA ILE A 125 -11.06 -14.82 3.70
C ILE A 125 -12.38 -14.05 3.79
N LEU A 126 -12.36 -12.79 3.34
CA LEU A 126 -13.51 -11.89 3.31
C LEU A 126 -14.03 -11.76 1.88
N ARG A 127 -15.35 -11.84 1.69
CA ARG A 127 -16.00 -11.61 0.40
C ARG A 127 -16.48 -10.18 0.32
N LYS A 128 -15.68 -9.30 -0.28
CA LYS A 128 -15.91 -7.85 -0.26
C LYS A 128 -17.24 -7.42 -0.92
N SER A 129 -17.66 -8.09 -1.99
CA SER A 129 -18.95 -7.84 -2.65
C SER A 129 -20.12 -8.09 -1.70
N GLU A 130 -20.15 -9.26 -1.06
CA GLU A 130 -21.21 -9.63 -0.11
C GLU A 130 -21.22 -8.74 1.15
N MET A 131 -20.06 -8.22 1.57
CA MET A 131 -19.99 -7.27 2.69
C MET A 131 -20.67 -5.94 2.34
N LEU A 132 -20.38 -5.39 1.15
CA LEU A 132 -20.93 -4.10 0.72
C LEU A 132 -22.45 -4.16 0.50
N GLU A 133 -22.97 -5.26 -0.04
CA GLU A 133 -24.41 -5.45 -0.21
C GLU A 133 -25.15 -5.51 1.13
N LYS A 134 -24.60 -6.21 2.12
CA LYS A 134 -25.23 -6.34 3.45
C LYS A 134 -25.16 -5.04 4.28
N GLU A 135 -24.10 -4.24 4.13
CA GLU A 135 -23.95 -2.95 4.82
C GLU A 135 -24.98 -1.91 4.33
N GLN A 136 -25.33 -1.93 3.04
CA GLN A 136 -26.38 -1.09 2.47
C GLN A 136 -27.79 -1.48 2.92
N VAL A 137 -28.06 -2.78 3.10
CA VAL A 137 -29.36 -3.27 3.58
C VAL A 137 -29.56 -3.02 5.08
N SER A 138 -28.49 -3.02 5.88
CA SER A 138 -28.58 -2.78 7.33
C SER A 138 -28.74 -1.30 7.72
N SER A 139 -28.51 -0.36 6.81
CA SER A 139 -28.58 1.09 7.06
C SER A 139 -29.84 1.76 6.47
N GLY A 140 -30.74 0.98 5.89
CA GLY A 140 -32.04 1.41 5.39
C GLY A 140 -33.19 0.84 6.22
N CYS A 141 -33.33 1.28 7.47
CA CYS A 141 -34.53 1.17 8.30
C CYS A 141 -34.64 2.43 9.16
#